data_AF-A0A8X7NB16-F1
#
_entry.id   AF-A0A8X7NB16-F1
#
_cell.length_a   1.000
_cell.length_b   1.000
_cell.length_c   1.000
_cell.angle_alpha   90.00
_cell.angle_beta   90.00
_cell.angle_gamma   90.00
#
_symmetry.space_group_name_H-M   'P 1'
#
loop_
_entity.id
_entity.type
_entity.pdbx_description
1 polymer ?
#
loop_
_entity_poly.entity_id
_entity_poly.type
_entity_poly.pdbx_seq_one_letter_code
_entity_poly.pdbx_strand_id
1 'polypeptide(L)'
;MRMLAVTVLAGRARFSTLKGQYGQNMSCWLCRRSISSALTLKSASSGGSSSRYIARQQRDPYVKLRRQPLAGKQGEDETRSSVPTIYASRAAYKLIQLDDLHGFLRGGSSSSRLTSPRIIVDLGAAPGGWTQVAVERSHSARSRRAHVFALDILSMNPIEGATVIQGDFLDAQVQADLEHAIIGSEGDSTQDLQQPPSTDMDETGELSELLQGGSGLVDVVLSDMMAPTTGNPISDTEASLELCRSALLFAARNLRRPDSHKPAPLKATTFVCKFFGSPAADQFRRTVLERAFERVKVEKGRIGASRKESREAFWVCQGYRGPQSVDVDAMYS
;
A
#
# COMPACT_ATOMS: atom_id res chain seq x y z
N MET A 1 -8.45 60.39 21.62
CA MET A 1 -7.39 60.59 22.65
C MET A 1 -7.42 59.36 23.55
N ARG A 2 -6.40 58.52 23.70
CA ARG A 2 -4.97 58.56 23.40
C ARG A 2 -4.53 57.19 22.89
N MET A 3 -3.59 57.20 21.95
CA MET A 3 -2.74 56.08 21.58
C MET A 3 -1.95 55.58 22.80
N LEU A 4 -1.70 54.27 22.87
CA LEU A 4 -0.50 53.73 23.50
C LEU A 4 0.03 52.61 22.60
N ALA A 5 1.13 52.95 21.94
CA ALA A 5 1.94 52.09 21.12
C ALA A 5 2.66 51.05 22.00
N VAL A 6 2.69 49.80 21.57
CA VAL A 6 3.65 48.81 22.07
C VAL A 6 4.70 48.62 20.98
N THR A 7 5.87 49.18 21.28
CA THR A 7 7.12 49.08 20.54
C THR A 7 7.56 47.61 20.44
N VAL A 8 7.83 47.15 19.22
CA VAL A 8 8.54 45.90 18.95
C VAL A 8 9.99 46.08 19.37
N LEU A 9 10.40 45.40 20.45
CA LEU A 9 11.80 45.28 20.86
C LEU A 9 12.33 43.92 20.41
N ALA A 10 13.32 43.98 19.52
CA ALA A 10 14.11 42.84 19.08
C ALA A 10 14.87 42.24 20.27
N GLY A 11 14.62 40.96 20.56
CA GLY A 11 15.33 40.17 21.57
C GLY A 11 16.01 38.97 20.94
N ARG A 12 17.34 39.04 20.80
CA ARG A 12 18.23 37.89 20.53
C ARG A 12 18.05 36.83 21.63
N ALA A 13 17.55 35.66 21.28
CA ALA A 13 17.66 34.47 22.11
C ALA A 13 19.02 33.78 21.87
N ARG A 14 19.76 33.59 22.96
CA ARG A 14 21.08 32.95 22.99
C ARG A 14 20.90 31.44 22.88
N PHE A 15 21.66 30.80 22.01
CA PHE A 15 21.85 29.35 22.01
C PHE A 15 22.63 28.96 23.26
N SER A 16 21.98 28.28 24.21
CA SER A 16 22.64 27.53 25.27
C SER A 16 22.83 26.09 24.81
N THR A 17 24.08 25.71 24.61
CA THR A 17 24.53 24.36 24.33
C THR A 17 24.26 23.45 25.52
N LEU A 18 23.26 22.57 25.43
CA LEU A 18 23.15 21.40 26.30
C LEU A 18 23.70 20.18 25.56
N LYS A 19 24.95 19.85 25.89
CA LYS A 19 25.50 18.51 25.70
C LYS A 19 24.76 17.58 26.66
N GLY A 20 23.86 16.76 26.13
CA GLY A 20 23.29 15.61 26.81
C GLY A 20 23.75 14.34 26.10
N GLN A 21 24.63 13.58 26.76
CA GLN A 21 25.03 12.24 26.35
C GLN A 21 23.81 11.32 26.39
N TYR A 22 23.41 10.78 25.24
CA TYR A 22 22.67 9.52 25.18
C TYR A 22 23.40 8.59 24.25
N GLY A 23 23.85 7.49 24.84
CA GLY A 23 24.61 6.43 24.19
C GLY A 23 23.75 5.66 23.19
N GLN A 24 24.40 5.34 22.08
CA GLN A 24 24.55 3.99 21.52
C GLN A 24 23.47 2.95 21.82
N ASN A 25 23.00 2.33 20.73
CA ASN A 25 22.21 1.08 20.62
C ASN A 25 20.68 1.20 20.61
N MET A 26 20.16 1.69 19.49
CA MET A 26 18.97 1.10 18.87
C MET A 26 19.36 0.59 17.49
N SER A 27 19.74 -0.68 17.41
CA SER A 27 19.97 -1.36 16.15
C SER A 27 18.63 -1.64 15.47
N CYS A 28 18.38 -0.90 14.39
CA CYS A 28 17.32 -1.13 13.42
C CYS A 28 17.30 -2.60 12.94
N TRP A 29 16.17 -3.27 13.13
CA TRP A 29 15.97 -4.69 12.81
C TRP A 29 15.90 -5.00 11.30
N LEU A 30 15.72 -3.98 10.45
CA LEU A 30 15.83 -4.12 8.99
C LEU A 30 17.30 -4.06 8.48
N CYS A 31 18.28 -3.87 9.36
CA CYS A 31 19.68 -3.61 8.99
C CYS A 31 20.69 -4.63 9.56
N ARG A 32 20.36 -5.93 9.58
CA ARG A 32 21.35 -7.00 9.85
C ARG A 32 21.41 -8.05 8.73
N ARG A 33 21.89 -7.62 7.57
CA ARG A 33 22.72 -8.43 6.67
C ARG A 33 23.65 -7.52 5.86
N SER A 34 24.76 -7.12 6.48
CA SER A 34 25.90 -6.53 5.75
C SER A 34 26.59 -7.64 4.96
N ILE A 35 26.42 -7.66 3.63
CA ILE A 35 27.30 -8.40 2.74
C ILE A 35 28.39 -7.42 2.30
N SER A 36 29.46 -7.31 3.09
CA SER A 36 30.72 -6.75 2.62
C SER A 36 31.35 -7.76 1.66
N SER A 37 31.24 -7.52 0.37
CA SER A 37 32.13 -8.09 -0.63
C SER A 37 32.54 -6.97 -1.57
N ALA A 38 33.75 -6.45 -1.35
CA ALA A 38 34.40 -5.53 -2.29
C ALA A 38 34.71 -6.30 -3.58
N LEU A 39 33.79 -6.24 -4.54
CA LEU A 39 34.02 -6.64 -5.92
C LEU A 39 34.10 -5.39 -6.77
N THR A 40 35.28 -5.12 -7.31
CA THR A 40 35.52 -4.08 -8.31
C THR A 40 34.63 -4.36 -9.53
N LEU A 41 33.53 -3.62 -9.65
CA LEU A 41 32.63 -3.68 -10.80
C LEU A 41 33.34 -3.17 -12.05
N LYS A 42 33.66 -4.08 -12.97
CA LYS A 42 33.86 -3.70 -14.38
C LYS A 42 32.49 -3.35 -14.95
N SER A 43 32.35 -2.15 -15.54
CA SER A 43 31.09 -1.71 -16.13
C SER A 43 30.69 -2.65 -17.27
N ALA A 44 29.58 -3.37 -17.11
CA ALA A 44 28.92 -4.08 -18.19
C ALA A 44 27.95 -3.12 -18.91
N SER A 45 28.12 -2.97 -20.22
CA SER A 45 27.34 -2.10 -21.09
C SER A 45 25.83 -2.41 -21.06
N SER A 46 25.01 -1.41 -20.76
CA SER A 46 23.55 -1.45 -20.51
C SER A 46 22.64 -1.47 -21.76
N GLY A 47 23.10 -1.97 -22.91
CA GLY A 47 22.41 -1.76 -24.19
C GLY A 47 21.25 -2.73 -24.55
N GLY A 48 21.17 -3.91 -23.92
CA GLY A 48 20.33 -5.01 -24.44
C GLY A 48 18.94 -5.22 -23.80
N SER A 49 18.73 -4.81 -22.55
CA SER A 49 17.47 -5.03 -21.81
C SER A 49 16.50 -3.84 -21.93
N SER A 50 17.05 -2.62 -21.95
CA SER A 50 16.31 -1.36 -22.11
C SER A 50 15.62 -1.27 -23.48
N SER A 51 16.29 -1.68 -24.56
CA SER A 51 15.74 -1.73 -25.93
C SER A 51 14.57 -2.70 -26.04
N ARG A 52 14.70 -3.91 -25.49
CA ARG A 52 13.60 -4.90 -25.41
C ARG A 52 12.45 -4.43 -24.53
N TYR A 53 12.72 -3.77 -23.41
CA TYR A 53 11.68 -3.18 -22.54
C TYR A 53 10.88 -2.10 -23.27
N ILE A 54 11.57 -1.15 -23.93
CA ILE A 54 10.93 -0.06 -24.69
C ILE A 54 10.10 -0.62 -25.85
N ALA A 55 10.66 -1.54 -26.63
CA ALA A 55 9.95 -2.18 -27.75
C ALA A 55 8.68 -2.92 -27.31
N ARG A 56 8.70 -3.54 -26.13
CA ARG A 56 7.51 -4.18 -25.54
C ARG A 56 6.44 -3.16 -25.16
N GLN A 57 6.83 -2.03 -24.56
CA GLN A 57 5.86 -0.98 -24.19
C GLN A 57 5.12 -0.43 -25.41
N GLN A 58 5.80 -0.27 -26.56
CA GLN A 58 5.18 0.21 -27.79
C GLN A 58 4.11 -0.74 -28.34
N ARG A 59 4.28 -2.05 -28.15
CA ARG A 59 3.35 -3.08 -28.65
C ARG A 59 2.21 -3.38 -27.68
N ASP A 60 2.26 -2.85 -26.46
CA ASP A 60 1.31 -3.21 -25.44
C ASP A 60 -0.05 -2.50 -25.60
N PRO A 61 -1.18 -3.24 -25.64
CA PRO A 61 -2.49 -2.64 -25.83
C PRO A 61 -2.87 -1.70 -24.67
N TYR A 62 -2.47 -1.99 -23.44
CA TYR A 62 -2.81 -1.18 -22.26
C TYR A 62 -2.00 0.12 -22.18
N VAL A 63 -0.82 0.16 -22.79
CA VAL A 63 -0.06 1.41 -22.98
C VAL A 63 -0.73 2.34 -23.99
N LYS A 64 -1.46 1.78 -24.97
CA LYS A 64 -2.27 2.56 -25.90
C LYS A 64 -3.58 3.00 -25.25
N LEU A 65 -4.28 2.06 -24.60
CA LEU A 65 -5.55 2.32 -23.93
C LEU A 65 -5.45 3.42 -22.87
N ARG A 66 -4.36 3.47 -22.07
CA ARG A 66 -4.21 4.51 -21.05
C ARG A 66 -4.17 5.93 -21.62
N ARG A 67 -3.81 6.09 -22.90
CA ARG A 67 -3.72 7.39 -23.59
C ARG A 67 -5.02 7.76 -24.28
N GLN A 68 -5.94 6.81 -24.40
CA GLN A 68 -7.21 7.05 -25.04
C GLN A 68 -8.18 7.63 -24.03
N PRO A 69 -9.04 8.55 -24.48
CA PRO A 69 -10.25 8.86 -23.77
C PRO A 69 -11.03 7.60 -23.43
N LEU A 70 -11.27 7.36 -22.13
CA LEU A 70 -12.33 6.45 -21.73
C LEU A 70 -13.60 6.94 -22.43
N ALA A 71 -14.20 6.08 -23.27
CA ALA A 71 -15.45 6.38 -23.94
C ALA A 71 -16.47 6.73 -22.85
N GLY A 72 -16.72 8.02 -22.67
CA GLY A 72 -17.74 8.50 -21.76
C GLY A 72 -19.06 7.86 -22.17
N LYS A 73 -19.83 7.40 -21.18
CA LYS A 73 -21.27 7.20 -21.39
C LYS A 73 -21.79 8.51 -21.99
N GLN A 74 -22.34 8.45 -23.20
CA GLN A 74 -23.07 9.56 -23.78
C GLN A 74 -24.22 9.89 -22.82
N GLY A 75 -24.02 10.91 -21.99
CA GLY A 75 -25.00 11.48 -21.10
C GLY A 75 -25.05 12.96 -21.43
N GLU A 76 -26.24 13.43 -21.77
CA GLU A 76 -26.57 14.77 -22.21
C GLU A 76 -26.41 15.76 -21.03
N ASP A 77 -25.18 16.17 -20.73
CA ASP A 77 -24.93 17.36 -19.90
C ASP A 77 -23.58 17.99 -20.28
N GLU A 78 -23.64 19.01 -21.15
CA GLU A 78 -22.49 19.70 -21.76
C GLU A 78 -21.71 20.62 -20.78
N THR A 79 -22.08 20.68 -19.49
CA THR A 79 -21.48 21.68 -18.58
C THR A 79 -20.32 21.17 -17.71
N ARG A 80 -19.89 19.91 -17.89
CA ARG A 80 -18.75 19.34 -17.14
C ARG A 80 -17.70 18.80 -18.09
N SER A 81 -16.75 19.66 -18.45
CA SER A 81 -15.57 19.38 -19.28
C SER A 81 -14.96 18.01 -18.94
N SER A 82 -15.33 16.98 -19.72
CA SER A 82 -14.92 15.60 -19.50
C SER A 82 -13.54 15.38 -20.10
N VAL A 83 -12.52 15.91 -19.42
CA VAL A 83 -11.13 15.57 -19.75
C VAL A 83 -11.02 14.06 -19.68
N PRO A 84 -10.61 13.39 -20.76
CA PRO A 84 -10.52 11.96 -20.74
C PRO A 84 -9.48 11.48 -19.73
N THR A 85 -9.86 10.52 -18.86
CA THR A 85 -8.96 10.01 -17.84
C THR A 85 -7.79 9.26 -18.47
N ILE A 86 -6.64 9.94 -18.58
CA ILE A 86 -5.37 9.32 -18.95
C ILE A 86 -4.78 8.71 -17.68
N TYR A 87 -4.68 7.37 -17.64
CA TYR A 87 -4.02 6.71 -16.53
C TYR A 87 -2.49 6.89 -16.60
N ALA A 88 -1.89 7.18 -15.45
CA ALA A 88 -0.46 7.39 -15.30
C ALA A 88 0.37 6.16 -15.71
N SER A 89 -0.19 4.95 -15.52
CA SER A 89 0.44 3.69 -15.87
C SER A 89 -0.56 2.70 -16.46
N ARG A 90 -0.05 1.80 -17.32
CA ARG A 90 -0.80 0.61 -17.78
C ARG A 90 -1.22 -0.32 -16.64
N ALA A 91 -0.55 -0.23 -15.47
CA ALA A 91 -0.85 -1.05 -14.30
C ALA A 91 -2.26 -0.77 -13.78
N ALA A 92 -2.83 0.42 -14.03
CA ALA A 92 -4.22 0.76 -13.73
C ALA A 92 -5.21 -0.32 -14.22
N TYR A 93 -4.98 -0.87 -15.42
CA TYR A 93 -5.84 -1.90 -15.99
C TYR A 93 -5.79 -3.24 -15.24
N LYS A 94 -4.70 -3.52 -14.52
CA LYS A 94 -4.62 -4.69 -13.64
C LYS A 94 -5.59 -4.53 -12.47
N LEU A 95 -5.57 -3.37 -11.80
CA LEU A 95 -6.48 -3.08 -10.70
C LEU A 95 -7.94 -3.00 -11.15
N ILE A 96 -8.20 -2.42 -12.33
CA ILE A 96 -9.53 -2.43 -12.97
C ILE A 96 -10.04 -3.86 -13.11
N GLN A 97 -9.24 -4.75 -13.70
CA GLN A 97 -9.63 -6.15 -13.93
C GLN A 97 -9.79 -6.92 -12.61
N LEU A 98 -8.90 -6.69 -11.64
CA LEU A 98 -9.01 -7.28 -10.30
C LEU A 98 -10.31 -6.86 -9.61
N ASP A 99 -10.65 -5.58 -9.62
CA ASP A 99 -11.88 -5.11 -9.01
C ASP A 99 -13.12 -5.50 -9.84
N ASP A 100 -13.04 -5.66 -11.16
CA ASP A 100 -14.14 -6.23 -11.94
C ASP A 100 -14.42 -7.70 -11.55
N LEU A 101 -13.38 -8.47 -11.23
CA LEU A 101 -13.51 -9.87 -10.78
C LEU A 101 -14.00 -9.98 -9.33
N HIS A 102 -13.58 -9.07 -8.45
CA HIS A 102 -13.75 -9.24 -6.99
C HIS A 102 -14.63 -8.18 -6.32
N GLY A 103 -14.79 -6.99 -6.91
CA GLY A 103 -15.70 -5.92 -6.48
C GLY A 103 -15.45 -5.40 -5.07
N PHE A 104 -14.19 -5.07 -4.76
CA PHE A 104 -13.75 -4.54 -3.45
C PHE A 104 -13.65 -3.01 -3.40
N LEU A 105 -13.69 -2.31 -4.54
CA LEU A 105 -13.69 -0.84 -4.62
C LEU A 105 -15.09 -0.27 -4.88
N ARG A 106 -15.85 -0.85 -5.81
CA ARG A 106 -17.14 -0.28 -6.25
C ARG A 106 -18.29 -0.49 -5.26
N GLY A 107 -18.16 -1.44 -4.32
CA GLY A 107 -19.32 -2.03 -3.65
C GLY A 107 -20.15 -2.82 -4.68
N GLY A 108 -20.42 -4.09 -4.42
CA GLY A 108 -21.04 -4.99 -5.41
C GLY A 108 -22.31 -4.45 -6.08
N SER A 109 -22.51 -4.81 -7.35
CA SER A 109 -23.76 -4.48 -8.07
C SER A 109 -24.95 -5.26 -7.50
N SER A 110 -26.04 -4.53 -7.25
CA SER A 110 -27.38 -5.02 -6.96
C SER A 110 -27.70 -5.42 -5.51
N SER A 111 -28.58 -4.63 -4.90
CA SER A 111 -29.46 -4.94 -3.75
C SER A 111 -28.85 -5.26 -2.37
N SER A 112 -27.58 -5.61 -2.25
CA SER A 112 -26.94 -5.73 -0.93
C SER A 112 -26.45 -4.35 -0.49
N ARG A 113 -26.74 -3.96 0.75
CA ARG A 113 -26.11 -2.80 1.44
C ARG A 113 -24.62 -3.07 1.68
N LEU A 114 -23.90 -3.43 0.62
CA LEU A 114 -22.48 -3.67 0.65
C LEU A 114 -21.81 -2.29 0.68
N THR A 115 -21.24 -1.98 1.84
CA THR A 115 -20.47 -0.78 2.13
C THR A 115 -19.30 -0.65 1.17
N SER A 116 -19.35 0.37 0.33
CA SER A 116 -18.15 0.86 -0.35
C SER A 116 -17.08 1.19 0.69
N PRO A 117 -15.79 0.97 0.37
CA PRO A 117 -14.72 1.27 1.31
C PRO A 117 -14.72 2.75 1.67
N ARG A 118 -14.37 3.05 2.92
CA ARG A 118 -14.21 4.41 3.42
C ARG A 118 -12.75 4.85 3.40
N ILE A 119 -11.84 3.93 3.69
CA ILE A 119 -10.40 4.18 3.69
C ILE A 119 -9.69 3.11 2.86
N ILE A 120 -8.89 3.57 1.91
CA ILE A 120 -8.09 2.73 1.03
C ILE A 120 -6.63 3.15 1.16
N VAL A 121 -5.72 2.18 1.24
CA VAL A 121 -4.27 2.41 1.21
C VAL A 121 -3.69 1.76 -0.05
N ASP A 122 -2.86 2.49 -0.79
CA ASP A 122 -2.15 2.05 -1.99
C ASP A 122 -0.64 2.12 -1.75
N LEU A 123 0.00 0.96 -1.58
CA LEU A 123 1.42 0.80 -1.30
C LEU A 123 2.19 0.50 -2.59
N GLY A 124 3.28 1.23 -2.83
CA GLY A 124 3.98 1.18 -4.12
C GLY A 124 3.17 1.90 -5.20
N ALA A 125 2.58 3.04 -4.83
CA ALA A 125 1.59 3.74 -5.63
C ALA A 125 2.14 4.38 -6.92
N ALA A 126 3.42 4.76 -6.97
CA ALA A 126 3.97 5.50 -8.09
C ALA A 126 3.95 4.66 -9.38
N PRO A 127 3.53 5.24 -10.52
CA PRO A 127 3.30 6.66 -10.79
C PRO A 127 1.85 7.15 -10.54
N GLY A 128 1.02 6.38 -9.84
CA GLY A 128 -0.33 6.76 -9.41
C GLY A 128 -1.46 6.06 -10.16
N GLY A 129 -1.17 5.08 -11.02
CA GLY A 129 -2.19 4.43 -11.85
C GLY A 129 -3.22 3.62 -11.03
N TRP A 130 -2.79 2.94 -9.96
CA TRP A 130 -3.68 2.23 -9.04
C TRP A 130 -4.48 3.21 -8.18
N THR A 131 -3.81 4.24 -7.66
CA THR A 131 -4.43 5.33 -6.90
C THR A 131 -5.57 6.01 -7.69
N GLN A 132 -5.36 6.34 -8.96
CA GLN A 132 -6.39 6.91 -9.84
C GLN A 132 -7.63 6.00 -9.92
N VAL A 133 -7.41 4.70 -10.13
CA VAL A 133 -8.50 3.70 -10.21
C VAL A 133 -9.21 3.53 -8.87
N ALA A 134 -8.46 3.52 -7.75
CA ALA A 134 -9.02 3.42 -6.41
C ALA A 134 -9.96 4.59 -6.10
N VAL A 135 -9.53 5.83 -6.39
CA VAL A 135 -10.35 7.05 -6.27
C VAL A 135 -11.58 6.96 -7.17
N GLU A 136 -11.40 6.70 -8.47
CA GLU A 136 -12.49 6.67 -9.44
C GLU A 136 -13.58 5.65 -9.08
N ARG A 137 -13.16 4.42 -8.76
CA ARG A 137 -14.09 3.31 -8.51
C ARG A 137 -14.79 3.41 -7.16
N SER A 138 -14.11 3.86 -6.11
CA SER A 138 -14.71 4.05 -4.79
C SER A 138 -15.67 5.25 -4.76
N HIS A 139 -15.41 6.30 -5.54
CA HIS A 139 -16.30 7.46 -5.68
C HIS A 139 -17.48 7.26 -6.62
N SER A 140 -17.46 6.21 -7.43
CA SER A 140 -18.58 5.87 -8.31
C SER A 140 -19.79 5.29 -7.55
N ALA A 141 -19.62 4.94 -6.28
CA ALA A 141 -20.69 4.47 -5.42
C ALA A 141 -21.54 5.64 -4.88
N ARG A 142 -22.84 5.41 -4.65
CA ARG A 142 -23.78 6.41 -4.08
C ARG A 142 -23.54 6.74 -2.59
N SER A 143 -22.48 6.20 -1.99
CA SER A 143 -22.13 6.39 -0.57
C SER A 143 -21.13 7.52 -0.35
N ARG A 144 -20.75 7.75 0.91
CA ARG A 144 -19.62 8.63 1.27
C ARG A 144 -18.40 8.29 0.41
N ARG A 145 -17.72 9.34 -0.09
CA ARG A 145 -16.46 9.23 -0.83
C ARG A 145 -15.38 8.61 0.06
N ALA A 146 -14.67 7.63 -0.47
CA ALA A 146 -13.53 7.04 0.21
C ALA A 146 -12.37 8.03 0.27
N HIS A 147 -11.55 7.94 1.30
CA HIS A 147 -10.26 8.60 1.30
C HIS A 147 -9.18 7.60 0.90
N VAL A 148 -8.35 7.96 -0.08
CA VAL A 148 -7.24 7.12 -0.53
C VAL A 148 -5.93 7.67 0.02
N PHE A 149 -5.13 6.82 0.65
CA PHE A 149 -3.76 7.13 1.04
C PHE A 149 -2.83 6.39 0.10
N ALA A 150 -1.96 7.11 -0.59
CA ALA A 150 -1.04 6.54 -1.54
C ALA A 150 0.39 6.78 -1.09
N LEU A 151 1.18 5.70 -0.99
CA LEU A 151 2.53 5.73 -0.47
C LEU A 151 3.50 5.10 -1.45
N ASP A 152 4.58 5.82 -1.75
CA ASP A 152 5.67 5.32 -2.58
C ASP A 152 7.00 6.00 -2.23
N ILE A 153 8.11 5.31 -2.48
CA ILE A 153 9.46 5.88 -2.35
C ILE A 153 9.71 6.94 -3.44
N LEU A 154 9.10 6.78 -4.60
CA LEU A 154 9.16 7.69 -5.73
C LEU A 154 8.05 8.75 -5.64
N SER A 155 8.39 9.98 -5.99
CA SER A 155 7.41 11.05 -6.13
C SER A 155 6.41 10.77 -7.27
N MET A 156 5.17 11.18 -7.11
CA MET A 156 4.16 11.18 -8.18
C MET A 156 3.31 12.45 -8.15
N ASN A 157 2.58 12.69 -9.24
CA ASN A 157 1.70 13.85 -9.31
C ASN A 157 0.55 13.72 -8.29
N PRO A 158 0.10 14.83 -7.70
CA PRO A 158 -1.08 14.82 -6.85
C PRO A 158 -2.31 14.27 -7.58
N ILE A 159 -3.13 13.50 -6.87
CA ILE A 159 -4.39 12.92 -7.37
C ILE A 159 -5.51 13.41 -6.45
N GLU A 160 -6.51 14.09 -7.02
CA GLU A 160 -7.66 14.58 -6.26
C GLU A 160 -8.41 13.41 -5.60
N GLY A 161 -8.69 13.52 -4.30
CA GLY A 161 -9.29 12.44 -3.51
C GLY A 161 -8.29 11.44 -2.92
N ALA A 162 -6.98 11.69 -3.09
CA ALA A 162 -5.92 10.94 -2.44
C ALA A 162 -4.95 11.85 -1.67
N THR A 163 -4.52 11.39 -0.48
CA THR A 163 -3.33 11.91 0.21
C THR A 163 -2.12 11.14 -0.31
N VAL A 164 -1.14 11.86 -0.87
CA VAL A 164 0.11 11.26 -1.38
C VAL A 164 1.22 11.47 -0.37
N ILE A 165 1.85 10.37 0.06
CA ILE A 165 2.98 10.35 0.98
C ILE A 165 4.18 9.80 0.22
N GLN A 166 5.29 10.55 0.22
CA GLN A 166 6.54 10.07 -0.35
C GLN A 166 7.45 9.58 0.78
N GLY A 167 7.87 8.32 0.71
CA GLY A 167 8.76 7.72 1.69
C GLY A 167 8.98 6.24 1.42
N ASP A 168 10.03 5.67 2.01
CA ASP A 168 10.24 4.24 1.97
C ASP A 168 9.23 3.55 2.90
N PHE A 169 8.38 2.69 2.34
CA PHE A 169 7.40 1.94 3.13
C PHE A 169 8.05 1.07 4.20
N LEU A 170 9.30 0.63 4.01
CA LEU A 170 10.01 -0.17 5.00
C LEU A 170 10.53 0.67 6.17
N ASP A 171 10.50 2.00 6.09
CA ASP A 171 10.85 2.87 7.21
C ASP A 171 9.69 2.95 8.22
N ALA A 172 10.00 2.62 9.48
CA ALA A 172 9.03 2.65 10.57
C ALA A 172 8.41 4.04 10.79
N GLN A 173 9.19 5.12 10.61
CA GLN A 173 8.66 6.48 10.75
C GLN A 173 7.67 6.80 9.62
N VAL A 174 7.97 6.36 8.40
CA VAL A 174 7.08 6.54 7.25
C VAL A 174 5.75 5.77 7.44
N GLN A 175 5.80 4.56 8.00
CA GLN A 175 4.59 3.83 8.37
C GLN A 175 3.79 4.56 9.46
N ALA A 176 4.46 5.08 10.50
CA ALA A 176 3.81 5.86 11.55
C ALA A 176 3.13 7.13 11.00
N ASP A 177 3.80 7.85 10.10
CA ASP A 177 3.24 9.05 9.44
C ASP A 177 2.00 8.71 8.61
N LEU A 178 2.01 7.57 7.90
CA LEU A 178 0.85 7.06 7.17
C LEU A 178 -0.30 6.72 8.13
N GLU A 179 -0.03 6.04 9.25
CA GLU A 179 -1.04 5.71 10.27
C GLU A 179 -1.64 6.97 10.90
N HIS A 180 -0.81 7.96 11.24
CA HIS A 180 -1.26 9.25 11.74
C HIS A 180 -2.16 9.97 10.75
N ALA A 181 -1.81 9.95 9.46
CA ALA A 181 -2.64 10.54 8.40
C ALA A 181 -3.99 9.83 8.27
N ILE A 182 -4.01 8.50 8.40
CA ILE A 182 -5.24 7.69 8.40
C ILE A 182 -6.13 8.07 9.59
N ILE A 183 -5.60 8.09 10.81
CA ILE A 183 -6.35 8.42 12.03
C ILE A 183 -6.89 9.86 11.95
N GLY A 184 -6.05 10.81 11.54
CA GLY A 184 -6.45 12.22 11.41
C GLY A 184 -7.58 12.45 10.40
N SER A 185 -7.79 11.55 9.43
CA SER A 185 -8.86 11.67 8.44
C SER A 185 -10.26 11.30 8.93
N GLU A 186 -10.39 10.53 10.03
CA GLU A 186 -11.69 10.12 10.59
C GLU A 186 -12.24 11.08 11.66
N GLY A 187 -11.56 12.20 11.93
CA GLY A 187 -11.94 13.19 12.93
C GLY A 187 -11.38 12.89 14.33
N ASP A 188 -11.04 13.96 15.06
CA ASP A 188 -10.35 13.97 16.36
C ASP A 188 -11.08 13.15 17.45
N SER A 189 -10.84 11.85 17.53
CA SER A 189 -11.32 10.97 18.60
C SER A 189 -10.56 9.64 18.63
N THR A 190 -9.23 9.66 18.78
CA THR A 190 -8.46 8.60 19.47
C THR A 190 -7.07 9.12 19.80
N GLN A 191 -6.92 9.78 20.94
CA GLN A 191 -5.64 9.81 21.65
C GLN A 191 -5.54 8.52 22.43
N ASP A 192 -4.61 7.66 22.03
CA ASP A 192 -3.78 6.80 22.87
C ASP A 192 -2.97 5.86 21.94
N LEU A 193 -2.03 6.45 21.20
CA LEU A 193 -0.90 5.66 20.70
C LEU A 193 0.03 5.44 21.88
N GLN A 194 -0.19 4.35 22.62
CA GLN A 194 0.70 3.96 23.71
C GLN A 194 2.08 3.61 23.14
N GLN A 195 3.10 4.12 23.82
CA GLN A 195 4.50 3.79 23.56
C GLN A 195 4.72 2.28 23.75
N PRO A 196 5.65 1.66 22.98
CA PRO A 196 5.93 0.24 23.11
C PRO A 196 6.38 -0.09 24.54
N PRO A 197 5.93 -1.21 25.13
CA PRO A 197 6.36 -1.61 26.45
C PRO A 197 7.83 -2.02 26.46
N SER A 198 8.44 -1.85 27.62
CA SER A 198 9.80 -2.29 27.92
C SER A 198 9.85 -3.73 28.43
N THR A 199 10.89 -4.44 27.98
CA THR A 199 11.61 -5.58 28.58
C THR A 199 11.02 -7.00 28.50
N ASP A 200 11.88 -7.90 27.96
CA ASP A 200 11.93 -9.37 28.03
C ASP A 200 10.88 -10.19 27.26
N MET A 201 10.44 -9.73 26.09
CA MET A 201 9.65 -10.54 25.15
C MET A 201 10.55 -11.08 24.03
N ASP A 202 10.24 -12.28 23.52
CA ASP A 202 10.88 -12.77 22.29
C ASP A 202 10.35 -12.01 21.05
N GLU A 203 11.08 -12.08 19.94
CA GLU A 203 10.80 -11.33 18.70
C GLU A 203 9.37 -11.59 18.16
N THR A 204 8.86 -12.81 18.37
CA THR A 204 7.50 -13.23 18.04
C THR A 204 6.44 -12.53 18.91
N GLY A 205 6.72 -12.35 20.20
CA GLY A 205 5.87 -11.63 21.15
C GLY A 205 5.72 -10.14 20.79
N GLU A 206 6.83 -9.48 20.45
CA GLU A 206 6.81 -8.06 20.03
C GLU A 206 5.95 -7.85 18.78
N LEU A 207 6.07 -8.73 17.78
CA LEU A 207 5.27 -8.64 16.56
C LEU A 207 3.76 -8.83 16.82
N SER A 208 3.43 -9.75 17.72
CA SER A 208 2.04 -10.05 18.08
C SER A 208 1.38 -8.86 18.79
N GLU A 209 2.12 -8.14 19.63
CA GLU A 209 1.66 -6.92 20.27
C GLU A 209 1.54 -5.75 19.29
N LEU A 210 2.53 -5.59 18.39
CA LEU A 210 2.48 -4.59 17.32
C LEU A 210 1.22 -4.73 16.45
N LEU A 211 0.83 -5.97 16.12
CA LEU A 211 -0.38 -6.25 15.36
C LEU A 211 -1.68 -5.84 16.10
N GLN A 212 -1.67 -5.82 17.43
CA GLN A 212 -2.81 -5.43 18.25
C GLN A 212 -2.96 -3.91 18.42
N GLY A 213 -1.88 -3.15 18.25
CA GLY A 213 -1.83 -1.69 18.45
C GLY A 213 -2.25 -0.82 17.24
N GLY A 214 -2.73 -1.43 16.15
CA GLY A 214 -3.08 -0.69 14.94
C GLY A 214 -4.46 -0.03 14.94
N SER A 215 -4.63 0.95 14.04
CA SER A 215 -5.84 1.78 13.94
C SER A 215 -7.14 1.00 13.71
N GLY A 216 -7.08 -0.11 12.95
CA GLY A 216 -8.27 -0.88 12.57
C GLY A 216 -9.30 -0.07 11.77
N LEU A 217 -8.87 0.96 11.03
CA LEU A 217 -9.77 1.85 10.29
C LEU A 217 -9.87 1.51 8.79
N VAL A 218 -8.83 0.87 8.24
CA VAL A 218 -8.65 0.67 6.80
C VAL A 218 -9.59 -0.42 6.26
N ASP A 219 -10.26 -0.16 5.14
CA ASP A 219 -11.12 -1.15 4.47
C ASP A 219 -10.34 -1.95 3.41
N VAL A 220 -9.47 -1.27 2.66
CA VAL A 220 -8.72 -1.90 1.56
C VAL A 220 -7.26 -1.52 1.62
N VAL A 221 -6.37 -2.51 1.60
CA VAL A 221 -4.94 -2.32 1.38
C VAL A 221 -4.55 -2.93 0.04
N LEU A 222 -3.97 -2.13 -0.83
CA LEU A 222 -3.44 -2.52 -2.13
C LEU A 222 -1.91 -2.43 -2.07
N SER A 223 -1.22 -3.41 -2.64
CA SER A 223 0.24 -3.39 -2.78
C SER A 223 0.64 -3.81 -4.19
N ASP A 224 1.16 -2.85 -4.95
CA ASP A 224 1.88 -3.08 -6.22
C ASP A 224 3.39 -2.85 -6.03
N MET A 225 3.90 -2.96 -4.80
CA MET A 225 5.33 -2.86 -4.51
C MET A 225 6.14 -3.92 -5.25
N MET A 226 7.36 -3.56 -5.64
CA MET A 226 8.30 -4.48 -6.29
C MET A 226 9.73 -4.01 -6.07
N ALA A 227 10.59 -4.93 -5.60
CA ALA A 227 12.02 -4.69 -5.51
C ALA A 227 12.66 -4.68 -6.92
N PRO A 228 13.79 -3.97 -7.12
CA PRO A 228 14.55 -4.07 -8.35
C PRO A 228 14.93 -5.52 -8.67
N THR A 229 14.56 -6.00 -9.85
CA THR A 229 14.87 -7.38 -10.25
C THR A 229 16.34 -7.53 -10.59
N THR A 230 17.01 -8.47 -9.95
CA THR A 230 18.40 -8.85 -10.20
C THR A 230 18.55 -9.80 -11.39
N GLY A 231 17.46 -10.49 -11.76
CA GLY A 231 17.47 -11.55 -12.76
C GLY A 231 17.77 -12.93 -12.18
N ASN A 232 18.13 -13.02 -10.88
CA ASN A 232 18.21 -14.28 -10.16
C ASN A 232 16.81 -14.65 -9.62
N PRO A 233 16.20 -15.76 -10.09
CA PRO A 233 14.83 -16.10 -9.71
C PRO A 233 14.62 -16.28 -8.20
N ILE A 234 15.62 -16.79 -7.48
CA ILE A 234 15.54 -17.05 -6.03
C ILE A 234 15.59 -15.72 -5.28
N SER A 235 16.61 -14.90 -5.54
CA SER A 235 16.78 -13.60 -4.89
C SER A 235 15.59 -12.68 -5.17
N ASP A 236 15.10 -12.65 -6.40
CA ASP A 236 13.95 -11.83 -6.78
C ASP A 236 12.65 -12.32 -6.11
N THR A 237 12.54 -13.62 -5.85
CA THR A 237 11.39 -14.19 -5.12
C THR A 237 11.45 -13.78 -3.66
N GLU A 238 12.62 -13.91 -3.02
CA GLU A 238 12.76 -13.59 -1.59
C GLU A 238 12.51 -12.09 -1.35
N ALA A 239 13.09 -11.22 -2.18
CA ALA A 239 12.83 -9.79 -2.11
C ALA A 239 11.34 -9.44 -2.35
N SER A 240 10.67 -10.18 -3.24
CA SER A 240 9.22 -10.04 -3.43
C SER A 240 8.43 -10.49 -2.20
N LEU A 241 8.82 -11.59 -1.55
CA LEU A 241 8.13 -12.10 -0.37
C LEU A 241 8.33 -11.17 0.83
N GLU A 242 9.50 -10.59 1.00
CA GLU A 242 9.75 -9.64 2.07
C GLU A 242 8.81 -8.43 1.99
N LEU A 243 8.64 -7.85 0.80
CA LEU A 243 7.66 -6.78 0.58
C LEU A 243 6.21 -7.25 0.85
N CYS A 244 5.89 -8.51 0.54
CA CYS A 244 4.57 -9.07 0.83
C CYS A 244 4.34 -9.23 2.34
N ARG A 245 5.37 -9.67 3.10
CA ARG A 245 5.32 -9.80 4.56
C ARG A 245 5.10 -8.43 5.19
N SER A 246 5.90 -7.43 4.83
CA SER A 246 5.75 -6.06 5.35
C SER A 246 4.38 -5.46 5.03
N ALA A 247 3.87 -5.65 3.80
CA ALA A 247 2.53 -5.19 3.41
C ALA A 247 1.43 -5.91 4.20
N LEU A 248 1.58 -7.22 4.44
CA LEU A 248 0.63 -7.99 5.24
C LEU A 248 0.65 -7.54 6.71
N LEU A 249 1.81 -7.29 7.30
CA LEU A 249 1.92 -6.81 8.68
C LEU A 249 1.20 -5.46 8.85
N PHE A 250 1.46 -4.52 7.94
CA PHE A 250 0.74 -3.25 7.92
C PHE A 250 -0.77 -3.45 7.76
N ALA A 251 -1.19 -4.31 6.82
CA ALA A 251 -2.60 -4.61 6.61
C ALA A 251 -3.24 -5.27 7.84
N ALA A 252 -2.58 -6.24 8.45
CA ALA A 252 -3.08 -6.96 9.61
C ALA A 252 -3.28 -6.03 10.82
N ARG A 253 -2.38 -5.06 10.99
CA ARG A 253 -2.44 -4.02 12.01
C ARG A 253 -3.58 -3.02 11.74
N ASN A 254 -3.75 -2.58 10.49
CA ASN A 254 -4.60 -1.42 10.17
C ASN A 254 -5.96 -1.76 9.54
N LEU A 255 -6.17 -2.97 9.02
CA LEU A 255 -7.46 -3.38 8.46
C LEU A 255 -8.53 -3.42 9.56
N ARG A 256 -9.75 -3.03 9.17
CA ARG A 256 -10.89 -3.01 10.07
C ARG A 256 -11.12 -4.37 10.70
N ARG A 257 -11.23 -4.38 12.02
CA ARG A 257 -11.48 -5.62 12.77
C ARG A 257 -12.92 -6.06 12.56
N PRO A 258 -13.19 -7.37 12.46
CA PRO A 258 -14.55 -7.87 12.45
C PRO A 258 -15.23 -7.48 13.78
N ASP A 259 -16.45 -6.96 13.69
CA ASP A 259 -17.27 -6.71 14.87
C ASP A 259 -17.74 -8.06 15.45
N SER A 260 -17.50 -8.28 16.74
CA SER A 260 -17.89 -9.50 17.44
C SER A 260 -19.41 -9.72 17.48
N HIS A 261 -20.19 -8.65 17.35
CA HIS A 261 -21.66 -8.70 17.42
C HIS A 261 -22.32 -8.74 16.04
N LYS A 262 -21.57 -8.46 14.97
CA LYS A 262 -22.10 -8.46 13.60
C LYS A 262 -21.04 -8.90 12.58
N PRO A 263 -21.22 -10.04 11.90
CA PRO A 263 -20.29 -10.44 10.86
C PRO A 263 -20.26 -9.38 9.75
N ALA A 264 -19.09 -8.80 9.51
CA ALA A 264 -18.90 -7.86 8.43
C ALA A 264 -19.07 -8.59 7.08
N PRO A 265 -19.60 -7.91 6.04
CA PRO A 265 -19.60 -8.50 4.70
C PRO A 265 -18.19 -8.94 4.30
N LEU A 266 -18.06 -10.06 3.57
CA LEU A 266 -16.76 -10.61 3.15
C LEU A 266 -15.83 -9.56 2.52
N LYS A 267 -16.38 -8.61 1.76
CA LYS A 267 -15.61 -7.58 1.05
C LYS A 267 -15.36 -6.30 1.85
N ALA A 268 -15.85 -6.24 3.10
CA ALA A 268 -15.67 -5.07 3.96
C ALA A 268 -14.19 -4.83 4.28
N THR A 269 -13.40 -5.91 4.33
CA THR A 269 -11.94 -5.85 4.39
C THR A 269 -11.33 -6.62 3.23
N THR A 270 -10.40 -5.97 2.53
CA THR A 270 -9.67 -6.58 1.42
C THR A 270 -8.19 -6.23 1.47
N PHE A 271 -7.33 -7.22 1.29
CA PHE A 271 -5.90 -7.05 1.03
C PHE A 271 -5.57 -7.59 -0.37
N VAL A 272 -4.96 -6.76 -1.21
CA VAL A 272 -4.48 -7.14 -2.53
C VAL A 272 -2.98 -6.94 -2.60
N CYS A 273 -2.24 -7.98 -2.98
CA CYS A 273 -0.78 -7.91 -3.02
C CYS A 273 -0.23 -8.56 -4.28
N LYS A 274 0.61 -7.83 -5.01
CA LYS A 274 1.45 -8.39 -6.06
C LYS A 274 2.52 -9.28 -5.43
N PHE A 275 2.80 -10.40 -6.08
CA PHE A 275 3.92 -11.29 -5.72
C PHE A 275 4.51 -11.96 -6.95
N PHE A 276 5.70 -12.53 -6.82
CA PHE A 276 6.26 -13.45 -7.82
C PHE A 276 5.92 -14.90 -7.50
N GLY A 277 5.28 -15.58 -8.46
CA GLY A 277 4.93 -16.99 -8.37
C GLY A 277 6.16 -17.86 -8.09
N SER A 278 6.06 -18.64 -7.00
CA SER A 278 7.07 -19.57 -6.52
C SER A 278 6.46 -20.58 -5.52
N PRO A 279 7.12 -21.72 -5.26
CA PRO A 279 6.69 -22.64 -4.20
C PRO A 279 6.64 -21.99 -2.81
N ALA A 280 7.58 -21.08 -2.50
CA ALA A 280 7.60 -20.34 -1.24
C ALA A 280 6.39 -19.40 -1.11
N ALA A 281 6.00 -18.72 -2.19
CA ALA A 281 4.79 -17.91 -2.21
C ALA A 281 3.52 -18.75 -2.03
N ASP A 282 3.47 -19.95 -2.61
CA ASP A 282 2.36 -20.88 -2.39
C ASP A 282 2.28 -21.39 -0.96
N GLN A 283 3.43 -21.64 -0.31
CA GLN A 283 3.51 -21.98 1.10
C GLN A 283 2.99 -20.84 1.97
N PHE A 284 3.54 -19.63 1.79
CA PHE A 284 3.13 -18.42 2.49
C PHE A 284 1.61 -18.18 2.40
N ARG A 285 1.03 -18.36 1.22
CA ARG A 285 -0.43 -18.28 1.01
C ARG A 285 -1.19 -19.27 1.90
N ARG A 286 -0.78 -20.54 1.93
CA ARG A 286 -1.47 -21.61 2.65
C ARG A 286 -1.32 -21.49 4.17
N THR A 287 -0.13 -21.12 4.63
CA THR A 287 0.19 -21.12 6.06
C THR A 287 -0.22 -19.82 6.73
N VAL A 288 -0.14 -18.68 6.02
CA VAL A 288 -0.40 -17.35 6.59
C VAL A 288 -1.70 -16.76 6.06
N LEU A 289 -1.82 -16.54 4.74
CA LEU A 289 -2.95 -15.79 4.18
C LEU A 289 -4.29 -16.51 4.33
N GLU A 290 -4.34 -17.82 4.08
CA GLU A 290 -5.57 -18.62 4.20
C GLU A 290 -6.05 -18.78 5.65
N ARG A 291 -5.17 -18.52 6.64
CA ARG A 291 -5.55 -18.40 8.04
C ARG A 291 -6.04 -17.00 8.38
N ALA A 292 -5.37 -15.97 7.86
CA ALA A 292 -5.67 -14.57 8.16
C ALA A 292 -6.98 -14.06 7.52
N PHE A 293 -7.39 -14.64 6.40
CA PHE A 293 -8.54 -14.19 5.63
C PHE A 293 -9.53 -15.33 5.36
N GLU A 294 -10.82 -15.00 5.27
CA GLU A 294 -11.86 -15.96 4.93
C GLU A 294 -11.73 -16.49 3.50
N ARG A 295 -11.32 -15.63 2.57
CA ARG A 295 -11.15 -16.01 1.16
C ARG A 295 -9.85 -15.46 0.59
N VAL A 296 -9.01 -16.34 0.08
CA VAL A 296 -7.79 -15.99 -0.66
C VAL A 296 -7.88 -16.51 -2.09
N LYS A 297 -7.77 -15.62 -3.07
CA LYS A 297 -7.72 -15.96 -4.50
C LYS A 297 -6.39 -15.55 -5.11
N VAL A 298 -5.88 -16.38 -6.02
CA VAL A 298 -4.69 -16.10 -6.81
C VAL A 298 -5.13 -15.70 -8.21
N GLU A 299 -4.79 -14.48 -8.61
CA GLU A 299 -5.09 -13.96 -9.93
C GLU A 299 -3.82 -13.78 -10.75
N LYS A 300 -3.74 -14.57 -11.83
CA LYS A 300 -2.69 -14.45 -12.85
C LYS A 300 -3.30 -14.51 -14.25
N GLY A 301 -3.97 -15.63 -14.58
CA GLY A 301 -4.48 -15.90 -15.92
C GLY A 301 -5.70 -15.08 -16.34
N ARG A 302 -6.41 -14.45 -15.39
CA ARG A 302 -7.63 -13.66 -15.66
C ARG A 302 -7.37 -12.17 -15.82
N ILE A 303 -6.15 -11.71 -15.58
CA ILE A 303 -5.74 -10.31 -15.71
C ILE A 303 -5.01 -10.17 -17.05
N GLY A 304 -5.74 -9.84 -18.12
CA GLY A 304 -5.14 -9.63 -19.45
C GLY A 304 -4.08 -8.53 -19.49
N ALA A 305 -4.11 -7.59 -18.53
CA ALA A 305 -3.11 -6.54 -18.37
C ALA A 305 -1.78 -7.01 -17.77
N SER A 306 -1.78 -8.19 -17.13
CA SER A 306 -0.58 -8.88 -16.68
C SER A 306 0.06 -9.63 -17.85
N ARG A 307 1.38 -9.58 -17.94
CA ARG A 307 2.11 -10.21 -19.05
C ARG A 307 2.20 -11.72 -18.83
N LYS A 308 1.95 -12.51 -19.87
CA LYS A 308 1.98 -13.99 -19.78
C LYS A 308 3.37 -14.52 -19.39
N GLU A 309 4.42 -13.88 -19.88
CA GLU A 309 5.81 -14.21 -19.56
C GLU A 309 6.25 -13.76 -18.18
N SER A 310 5.45 -12.92 -17.51
CA SER A 310 5.78 -12.45 -16.17
C SER A 310 5.51 -13.53 -15.13
N ARG A 311 6.38 -13.56 -14.12
CA ARG A 311 6.17 -14.36 -12.91
C ARG A 311 5.15 -13.70 -11.97
N GLU A 312 4.78 -12.44 -12.22
CA GLU A 312 3.83 -11.70 -11.40
C GLU A 312 2.45 -12.36 -11.34
N ALA A 313 1.88 -12.33 -10.15
CA ALA A 313 0.51 -12.73 -9.82
C ALA A 313 0.02 -11.85 -8.66
N PHE A 314 -1.26 -11.93 -8.36
CA PHE A 314 -1.88 -11.15 -7.29
C PHE A 314 -2.63 -12.06 -6.33
N TRP A 315 -2.43 -11.86 -5.03
CA TRP A 315 -3.36 -12.37 -4.03
C TRP A 315 -4.48 -11.36 -3.85
N VAL A 316 -5.72 -11.84 -3.81
CA VAL A 316 -6.89 -11.08 -3.39
C VAL A 316 -7.47 -11.78 -2.17
N CYS A 317 -7.25 -11.18 -1.01
CA CYS A 317 -7.60 -11.70 0.30
C CYS A 317 -8.77 -10.89 0.86
N GLN A 318 -9.86 -11.56 1.26
CA GLN A 318 -11.10 -10.90 1.70
C GLN A 318 -11.63 -11.55 2.98
N GLY A 319 -12.25 -10.73 3.82
CA GLY A 319 -12.80 -11.16 5.11
C GLY A 319 -11.68 -11.38 6.12
N TYR A 320 -10.96 -10.31 6.44
CA TYR A 320 -9.91 -10.34 7.45
C TYR A 320 -10.47 -10.80 8.80
N ARG A 321 -9.84 -11.82 9.40
CA ARG A 321 -10.29 -12.45 10.64
C ARG A 321 -9.75 -11.78 11.92
N GLY A 322 -8.81 -10.84 11.75
CA GLY A 322 -8.21 -10.06 12.85
C GLY A 322 -6.75 -10.45 13.14
N PRO A 323 -6.03 -9.62 13.93
CA PRO A 323 -4.60 -9.78 14.23
C PRO A 323 -4.19 -11.20 14.67
N GLN A 324 -4.98 -11.80 15.54
CA GLN A 324 -4.76 -13.13 16.12
C GLN A 324 -4.80 -14.29 15.11
N SER A 325 -5.29 -14.04 13.89
CA SER A 325 -5.34 -15.05 12.82
C SER A 325 -4.08 -15.09 11.97
N VAL A 326 -3.16 -14.14 12.16
CA VAL A 326 -1.87 -14.08 11.46
C VAL A 326 -0.85 -14.89 12.26
N ASP A 327 -0.45 -16.02 11.73
CA ASP A 327 0.64 -16.83 12.28
C ASP A 327 1.98 -16.16 11.91
N VAL A 328 2.57 -15.46 12.88
CA VAL A 328 3.81 -14.70 12.68
C VAL A 328 5.02 -15.62 12.53
N ASP A 329 5.02 -16.79 13.18
CA ASP A 329 6.10 -17.76 13.05
C ASP A 329 6.11 -18.34 11.63
N ALA A 330 4.94 -18.71 11.11
CA ALA A 330 4.78 -19.18 9.74
C ALA A 330 5.04 -18.11 8.67
N MET A 331 5.13 -16.84 9.06
CA MET A 331 5.44 -15.73 8.17
C MET A 331 6.92 -15.71 7.78
N TYR A 332 7.78 -16.17 8.70
CA TYR A 332 9.24 -16.14 8.57
C TYR A 332 9.88 -17.54 8.51
N SER A 333 9.08 -18.61 8.60
CA SER A 333 9.50 -20.00 8.35
C SER A 333 9.74 -20.31 6.86
#